data_AF-K1TWE8-F1
#
_entry.id   AF-K1TWE8-F1
#
_cell.length_a   1.000
_cell.length_b   1.000
_cell.length_c   1.000
_cell.angle_alpha   90.00
_cell.angle_beta   90.00
_cell.angle_gamma   90.00
#
_symmetry.space_group_name_H-M   'P 1'
#
loop_
_entity.id
_entity.type
_entity.pdbx_description
1 polymer ?
#
loop_
_entity_poly.entity_id
_entity_poly.type
_entity_poly.pdbx_seq_one_letter_code
_entity_poly.pdbx_strand_id
1 'polypeptide(L)'
;WISRLFVPVDEIMEEVENRCRNFSDAMIGVHIRRTDNLASIRQSPIELFYQKLDEEIKEDDKVAIYLATDSEEVKREMKERYGDRIFCSGKKADRGSLEGIREGITDMYTLARTQKIYGSFQSSFSDMAAQIGGVPLEILKL
;
A
#
# COMPACT_ATOMS: atom_id res chain seq x y z
N TRP A 1 4.84 19.27 -4.95
CA TRP A 1 4.32 20.40 -4.15
C TRP A 1 3.76 19.89 -2.81
N ILE A 2 2.84 18.91 -2.81
CA ILE A 2 2.37 18.22 -1.59
C ILE A 2 3.51 17.62 -0.76
N SER A 3 4.48 16.97 -1.40
CA SER A 3 5.68 16.42 -0.76
C SER A 3 6.61 17.45 -0.07
N ARG A 4 6.38 18.75 -0.26
CA ARG A 4 7.08 19.83 0.45
C ARG A 4 6.26 20.42 1.60
N LEU A 5 4.96 20.13 1.64
CA LEU A 5 4.04 20.60 2.68
C LEU A 5 3.87 19.57 3.79
N PHE A 6 3.80 18.30 3.41
CA PHE A 6 3.78 17.19 4.34
C PHE A 6 5.15 16.54 4.31
N VAL A 7 5.92 16.77 5.37
CA VAL A 7 7.23 16.17 5.59
C VAL A 7 7.15 15.45 6.93
N PRO A 8 7.25 14.10 6.96
CA PRO A 8 7.25 13.38 8.22
C PRO A 8 8.47 13.75 9.06
N VAL A 9 8.34 13.59 10.37
CA VAL A 9 9.48 13.74 11.30
C VAL A 9 10.51 12.64 11.04
N ASP A 10 11.76 12.89 11.42
CA ASP A 10 12.90 12.02 11.14
C ASP A 10 12.65 10.56 11.55
N GLU A 11 12.06 10.32 12.74
CA GLU A 11 11.71 8.97 13.22
C GLU A 11 10.85 8.18 12.21
N ILE A 12 9.89 8.85 11.57
CA ILE A 12 9.01 8.22 10.57
C ILE A 12 9.74 8.04 9.26
N MET A 13 10.55 9.01 8.85
CA MET A 13 11.33 8.92 7.62
C MET A 13 12.38 7.80 7.69
N GLU A 14 13.05 7.62 8.82
CA GLU A 14 14.00 6.52 9.04
C GLU A 14 13.33 5.16 8.88
N GLU A 15 12.11 4.98 9.43
CA GLU A 15 11.35 3.75 9.28
C GLU A 15 10.91 3.51 7.83
N VAL A 16 10.48 4.56 7.12
CA VAL A 16 10.18 4.49 5.67
C VAL A 16 11.41 4.04 4.89
N GLU A 17 12.57 4.65 5.14
CA GLU A 17 13.83 4.28 4.49
C GLU A 17 14.23 2.83 4.80
N ASN A 18 14.02 2.38 6.04
CA ASN A 18 14.30 1.01 6.45
C ASN A 18 13.41 0.00 5.69
N ARG A 19 12.12 0.30 5.49
CA ARG A 19 11.21 -0.54 4.69
C ARG A 19 11.62 -0.57 3.23
N CYS A 20 12.00 0.58 2.69
CA CYS A 20 12.36 0.71 1.28
C CYS A 20 13.76 0.19 0.93
N ARG A 21 14.62 -0.08 1.92
CA ARG A 21 16.03 -0.47 1.70
C ARG A 21 16.21 -1.64 0.74
N ASN A 22 15.26 -2.58 0.75
CA ASN A 22 15.29 -3.79 -0.08
C ASN A 22 14.22 -3.78 -1.18
N PHE A 23 13.63 -2.63 -1.49
CA PHE A 23 12.69 -2.55 -2.59
C PHE A 23 13.42 -2.86 -3.89
N SER A 24 12.85 -3.77 -4.68
CA SER A 24 13.29 -3.92 -6.05
C SER A 24 12.88 -2.68 -6.84
N ASP A 25 13.58 -2.43 -7.95
CA ASP A 25 13.15 -1.38 -8.89
C ASP A 25 11.70 -1.64 -9.33
N ALA A 26 11.28 -2.91 -9.47
CA ALA A 26 9.95 -3.39 -9.85
C ALA A 26 8.89 -3.41 -8.72
N MET A 27 9.03 -2.57 -7.69
CA MET A 27 8.09 -2.55 -6.56
C MET A 27 6.75 -1.88 -6.93
N ILE A 28 5.66 -2.63 -6.83
CA ILE A 28 4.28 -2.14 -7.00
C ILE A 28 3.64 -1.87 -5.64
N GLY A 29 2.98 -0.74 -5.50
CA GLY A 29 2.18 -0.39 -4.33
C GLY A 29 0.75 -0.90 -4.45
N VAL A 30 0.22 -1.48 -3.38
CA VAL A 30 -1.17 -1.94 -3.30
C VAL A 30 -1.79 -1.38 -2.02
N HIS A 31 -2.90 -0.66 -2.18
CA HIS A 31 -3.68 -0.16 -1.07
C HIS A 31 -5.10 -0.75 -1.07
N ILE A 32 -5.34 -1.65 -0.11
CA ILE A 32 -6.62 -2.33 0.07
C ILE A 32 -7.30 -1.81 1.33
N ARG A 33 -8.38 -1.05 1.15
CA ARG A 33 -9.22 -0.51 2.22
C ARG A 33 -10.39 -1.45 2.50
N ARG A 34 -10.58 -1.81 3.76
CA ARG A 34 -11.70 -2.63 4.26
C ARG A 34 -12.39 -1.91 5.40
N THR A 35 -12.36 -2.49 6.60
CA THR A 35 -12.97 -2.04 7.85
C THR A 35 -14.32 -1.33 7.66
N ASP A 36 -14.44 -0.10 8.15
CA ASP A 36 -15.60 0.78 8.08
C ASP A 36 -16.05 1.22 6.67
N ASN A 37 -15.27 0.96 5.61
CA ASN A 37 -15.57 1.47 4.27
C ASN A 37 -16.34 0.47 3.40
N LEU A 38 -17.65 0.38 3.62
CA LEU A 38 -18.56 -0.48 2.84
C LEU A 38 -18.53 -0.20 1.32
N ALA A 39 -18.29 1.05 0.92
CA ALA A 39 -18.19 1.41 -0.49
C ALA A 39 -16.94 0.81 -1.15
N SER A 40 -15.77 0.93 -0.50
CA SER A 40 -14.53 0.28 -0.96
C SER A 40 -14.66 -1.23 -1.00
N ILE A 41 -15.28 -1.85 0.01
CA ILE A 41 -15.46 -3.31 0.04
C ILE A 41 -16.31 -3.78 -1.15
N ARG A 42 -17.39 -3.07 -1.46
CA ARG A 42 -18.30 -3.46 -2.55
C ARG A 42 -17.72 -3.19 -3.93
N GLN A 43 -17.02 -2.07 -4.09
CA GLN A 43 -16.55 -1.62 -5.41
C GLN A 43 -15.16 -2.16 -5.73
N SER A 44 -14.32 -2.40 -4.73
CA SER A 44 -12.93 -2.88 -4.88
C SER A 44 -12.73 -4.21 -4.14
N PRO A 45 -13.41 -5.28 -4.57
CA PRO A 45 -13.23 -6.62 -3.99
C PRO A 45 -11.78 -7.10 -4.24
N ILE A 46 -11.29 -8.01 -3.39
CA ILE A 46 -9.86 -8.39 -3.40
C ILE A 46 -9.46 -9.09 -4.69
N GLU A 47 -10.42 -9.74 -5.34
CA GLU A 47 -10.29 -10.45 -6.60
C GLU A 47 -9.78 -9.56 -7.74
N LEU A 48 -10.16 -8.27 -7.75
CA LEU A 48 -9.63 -7.31 -8.74
C LEU A 48 -8.13 -7.08 -8.54
N PHE A 49 -7.67 -7.04 -7.29
CA PHE A 49 -6.25 -6.91 -6.97
C PHE A 49 -5.50 -8.19 -7.34
N TYR A 50 -6.08 -9.37 -7.06
CA TYR A 50 -5.47 -10.63 -7.47
C TYR A 50 -5.29 -10.70 -8.98
N GLN A 51 -6.34 -10.41 -9.75
CA GLN A 51 -6.26 -10.42 -11.20
C GLN A 51 -5.15 -9.49 -11.69
N LYS A 52 -5.11 -8.24 -11.21
CA LYS A 52 -4.15 -7.25 -11.68
C LYS A 52 -2.71 -7.60 -11.30
N LEU A 53 -2.49 -8.14 -10.10
CA LEU A 53 -1.15 -8.53 -9.65
C LEU A 53 -0.65 -9.79 -10.36
N ASP A 54 -1.54 -10.74 -10.63
CA ASP A 54 -1.21 -11.90 -11.46
C ASP A 54 -0.89 -11.46 -12.90
N GLU A 55 -1.64 -10.47 -13.41
CA GLU A 55 -1.34 -9.50 -14.49
C GLU A 55 0.17 -9.18 -14.58
N GLU A 56 0.60 -8.36 -13.63
CA GLU A 56 1.94 -7.77 -13.53
C GLU A 56 3.05 -8.81 -13.35
N ILE A 57 2.82 -9.82 -12.50
CA ILE A 57 3.82 -10.87 -12.22
C ILE A 57 4.07 -11.75 -13.45
N LYS A 58 3.04 -11.96 -14.27
CA LYS A 58 3.18 -12.71 -15.53
C LYS A 58 4.01 -11.93 -16.55
N GLU A 59 3.91 -10.61 -16.56
CA GLU A 59 4.67 -9.73 -17.45
C GLU A 59 6.12 -9.54 -16.97
N ASP A 60 6.33 -9.41 -15.66
CA ASP A 60 7.65 -9.28 -15.03
C ASP A 60 7.74 -10.12 -13.74
N ASP A 61 8.53 -11.19 -13.80
CA ASP A 61 8.73 -12.12 -12.69
C ASP A 61 9.54 -11.53 -11.54
N LYS A 62 10.06 -10.31 -11.65
CA LYS A 62 10.77 -9.57 -10.59
C LYS A 62 9.88 -8.64 -9.80
N VAL A 63 8.60 -8.53 -10.17
CA VAL A 63 7.62 -7.73 -9.43
C VAL A 63 7.56 -8.19 -7.98
N ALA A 64 7.73 -7.21 -7.10
CA ALA A 64 7.49 -7.30 -5.67
C ALA A 64 6.39 -6.30 -5.30
N ILE A 65 5.71 -6.55 -4.19
CA ILE A 65 4.47 -5.84 -3.85
C ILE A 65 4.59 -5.29 -2.43
N TYR A 66 4.36 -3.98 -2.27
CA TYR A 66 4.14 -3.37 -0.97
C TYR A 66 2.64 -3.21 -0.72
N LEU A 67 2.13 -3.89 0.29
CA LEU A 67 0.72 -3.87 0.70
C LEU A 67 0.52 -2.94 1.90
N ALA A 68 -0.27 -1.90 1.70
CA ALA A 68 -0.88 -1.09 2.76
C ALA A 68 -2.36 -1.50 2.92
N THR A 69 -2.74 -1.94 4.11
CA THR A 69 -4.13 -2.33 4.40
C THR A 69 -4.47 -2.19 5.88
N ASP A 70 -5.74 -1.92 6.14
CA ASP A 70 -6.34 -1.85 7.47
C ASP A 70 -6.89 -3.20 7.96
N SER A 71 -6.62 -4.30 7.23
CA SER A 71 -7.13 -5.63 7.53
C SER A 71 -6.02 -6.67 7.68
N GLU A 72 -5.96 -7.29 8.86
CA GLU A 72 -5.04 -8.41 9.13
C GLU A 72 -5.37 -9.65 8.29
N GLU A 73 -6.65 -9.84 7.94
CA GLU A 73 -7.09 -10.90 7.04
C GLU A 73 -6.51 -10.71 5.64
N VAL A 74 -6.55 -9.49 5.11
CA VAL A 74 -5.95 -9.18 3.79
C VAL A 74 -4.45 -9.40 3.82
N LYS A 75 -3.74 -9.02 4.91
CA LYS A 75 -2.31 -9.32 5.04
C LYS A 75 -2.04 -10.82 4.97
N ARG A 76 -2.85 -11.63 5.65
CA ARG A 76 -2.72 -13.09 5.65
C ARG A 76 -2.97 -13.67 4.24
N GLU A 77 -4.08 -13.32 3.61
CA GLU A 77 -4.43 -13.85 2.28
C GLU A 77 -3.40 -13.47 1.20
N MET A 78 -2.93 -12.22 1.21
CA MET A 78 -1.94 -11.75 0.24
C MET A 78 -0.58 -12.45 0.45
N LYS A 79 -0.16 -12.65 1.71
CA LYS A 79 1.05 -13.43 2.02
C LYS A 79 0.92 -14.89 1.64
N GLU A 80 -0.24 -15.50 1.88
CA GLU A 80 -0.50 -16.89 1.49
C GLU A 80 -0.44 -17.08 -0.03
N ARG A 81 -0.96 -16.10 -0.80
CA ARG A 81 -0.99 -16.17 -2.27
C ARG A 81 0.37 -15.88 -2.91
N TYR A 82 1.09 -14.86 -2.43
CA TYR A 82 2.27 -14.33 -3.13
C TYR A 82 3.61 -14.60 -2.40
N GLY A 83 3.57 -15.16 -1.20
CA GLY A 83 4.76 -15.52 -0.42
C GLY A 83 5.70 -14.34 -0.22
N ASP A 84 6.99 -14.57 -0.48
CA ASP A 84 8.07 -13.61 -0.27
C ASP A 84 8.01 -12.36 -1.17
N ARG A 85 7.07 -12.32 -2.13
CA ARG A 85 6.85 -11.13 -2.97
C ARG A 85 6.07 -10.04 -2.25
N ILE A 86 5.35 -10.36 -1.16
CA ILE A 86 4.53 -9.41 -0.42
C ILE A 86 5.27 -8.85 0.80
N PHE A 87 5.44 -7.54 0.78
CA PHE A 87 5.92 -6.73 1.90
C PHE A 87 4.75 -5.97 2.49
N CYS A 88 4.58 -6.02 3.81
CA CYS A 88 3.60 -5.20 4.51
C CYS A 88 4.10 -4.93 5.93
N SER A 89 3.50 -3.96 6.61
CA SER A 89 3.76 -3.76 8.03
C SER A 89 3.49 -5.04 8.84
N GLY A 90 4.43 -5.38 9.73
CA GLY A 90 4.26 -6.42 10.73
C GLY A 90 3.45 -5.96 11.94
N LYS A 91 3.13 -4.66 12.04
CA LYS A 91 2.32 -4.12 13.14
C LYS A 91 0.83 -4.34 12.87
N LYS A 92 0.06 -4.41 13.95
CA LYS A 92 -1.40 -4.50 13.87
C LYS A 92 -1.96 -3.23 13.25
N ALA A 93 -2.92 -3.38 12.34
CA ALA A 93 -3.71 -2.26 11.84
C ALA A 93 -4.55 -1.67 13.00
N ASP A 94 -4.13 -0.49 13.47
CA ASP A 94 -4.80 0.27 14.51
C ASP A 94 -4.85 1.75 14.10
N ARG A 95 -5.97 2.41 14.38
CA ARG A 95 -6.19 3.82 14.07
C ARG A 95 -6.37 4.68 15.32
N GLY A 96 -6.57 4.06 16.48
CA GLY A 96 -6.89 4.75 17.72
C GLY A 96 -5.68 5.11 18.56
N SER A 97 -4.52 4.51 18.28
CA SER A 97 -3.28 4.75 19.02
C SER A 97 -2.32 5.66 18.27
N LEU A 98 -1.45 6.33 19.04
CA LEU A 98 -0.33 7.09 18.48
C LEU A 98 0.56 6.21 17.59
N GLU A 99 0.83 4.98 18.02
CA GLU A 99 1.62 4.03 17.23
C GLU A 99 0.91 3.68 15.92
N GLY A 100 -0.40 3.42 15.94
CA GLY A 100 -1.20 3.15 14.75
C GLY A 100 -1.23 4.31 13.76
N ILE A 101 -1.32 5.55 14.25
CA ILE A 101 -1.25 6.76 13.40
C ILE A 101 0.13 6.89 12.76
N ARG A 102 1.20 6.74 13.54
CA ARG A 102 2.58 6.75 13.03
C ARG A 102 2.76 5.70 11.95
N GLU A 103 2.31 4.49 12.23
CA GLU A 103 2.35 3.36 11.31
C GLU A 103 1.60 3.64 10.01
N GLY A 104 0.40 4.23 10.09
CA GLY A 104 -0.37 4.61 8.90
C GLY A 104 0.34 5.65 8.03
N ILE A 105 1.04 6.61 8.65
CA ILE A 105 1.86 7.59 7.91
C ILE A 105 3.07 6.89 7.28
N THR A 106 3.76 6.03 8.02
CA THR A 106 4.86 5.22 7.49
C THR A 106 4.42 4.38 6.29
N ASP A 107 3.28 3.69 6.37
CA ASP A 107 2.71 2.93 5.25
C ASP A 107 2.43 3.83 4.04
N MET A 108 1.87 5.02 4.25
CA MET A 108 1.55 5.96 3.16
C MET A 108 2.81 6.42 2.42
N TYR A 109 3.86 6.78 3.16
CA TYR A 109 5.13 7.23 2.57
C TYR A 109 5.92 6.08 1.96
N THR A 110 5.80 4.87 2.50
CA THR A 110 6.38 3.66 1.90
C THR A 110 5.67 3.33 0.59
N LEU A 111 4.34 3.41 0.55
CA LEU A 111 3.54 3.22 -0.66
C LEU A 111 3.91 4.27 -1.73
N ALA A 112 4.18 5.50 -1.33
CA ALA A 112 4.64 6.59 -2.21
C ALA A 112 6.04 6.36 -2.82
N ARG A 113 6.81 5.38 -2.34
CA ARG A 113 8.13 5.01 -2.89
C ARG A 113 8.06 3.89 -3.95
N THR A 114 6.87 3.40 -4.27
CA THR A 114 6.66 2.36 -5.28
C THR A 114 6.57 2.96 -6.69
N GLN A 115 6.69 2.14 -7.74
CA GLN A 115 6.61 2.64 -9.12
C GLN A 115 5.21 3.11 -9.53
N LYS A 116 4.18 2.42 -9.04
CA LYS A 116 2.77 2.65 -9.33
C LYS A 116 1.94 2.11 -8.17
N ILE A 117 0.73 2.63 -8.00
CA ILE A 117 -0.18 2.23 -6.93
C ILE A 117 -1.49 1.68 -7.52
N TYR A 118 -1.90 0.52 -7.03
CA TYR A 118 -3.26 0.01 -7.17
C TYR A 118 -4.07 0.33 -5.91
N GLY A 119 -5.08 1.17 -6.04
CA GLY A 119 -5.85 1.70 -4.92
C GLY A 119 -7.29 1.21 -4.88
N SER A 120 -7.86 1.20 -3.67
CA SER A 120 -9.29 0.98 -3.45
C SER A 120 -10.11 2.21 -3.77
N PHE A 121 -11.31 2.01 -4.31
CA PHE A 121 -12.28 3.06 -4.59
C PHE A 121 -12.64 3.85 -3.33
N GLN A 122 -12.75 5.17 -3.46
CA GLN A 122 -13.06 6.12 -2.38
C GLN A 122 -12.12 6.02 -1.17
N SER A 123 -10.82 5.85 -1.41
CA SER A 123 -9.83 6.05 -0.36
C SER A 123 -8.83 7.15 -0.69
N SER A 124 -8.92 8.25 0.08
CA SER A 124 -7.96 9.35 0.02
C SER A 124 -6.53 8.94 0.39
N PHE A 125 -6.34 7.77 1.03
CA PHE A 125 -5.03 7.28 1.42
C PHE A 125 -4.13 7.00 0.21
N SER A 126 -4.63 6.24 -0.77
CA SER A 126 -3.89 5.96 -2.01
C SER A 126 -3.73 7.21 -2.89
N ASP A 127 -4.73 8.09 -2.91
CA ASP A 127 -4.63 9.37 -3.63
C ASP A 127 -3.52 10.26 -3.06
N MET A 128 -3.39 10.32 -1.73
CA MET A 128 -2.35 11.09 -1.06
C MET A 128 -0.97 10.47 -1.28
N ALA A 129 -0.83 9.15 -1.15
CA ALA A 129 0.44 8.46 -1.41
C ALA A 129 0.93 8.70 -2.84
N ALA A 130 0.03 8.58 -3.83
CA ALA A 130 0.36 8.85 -5.23
C ALA A 130 0.82 10.30 -5.46
N GLN A 131 0.16 11.27 -4.82
CA GLN A 131 0.53 12.69 -4.91
C GLN A 131 1.85 13.01 -4.19
N ILE A 132 2.14 12.35 -3.07
CA ILE A 132 3.41 12.47 -2.35
C ILE A 132 4.56 11.92 -3.21
N GLY A 133 4.37 10.72 -3.77
CA GLY A 133 5.38 10.03 -4.57
C GLY A 133 5.53 10.59 -5.98
N GLY A 134 4.50 11.24 -6.51
CA GLY A 134 4.42 11.58 -7.93
C GLY A 134 4.30 10.35 -8.82
N VAL A 135 3.62 9.31 -8.32
CA VAL A 135 3.54 7.99 -8.97
C VAL A 135 2.13 7.74 -9.52
N PRO A 136 1.97 6.97 -10.60
CA PRO A 136 0.66 6.64 -11.15
C PRO A 136 -0.23 5.91 -10.13
N LEU A 137 -1.52 6.21 -10.16
CA LEU A 137 -2.55 5.54 -9.37
C LEU A 137 -3.63 5.00 -10.30
N GLU A 138 -3.89 3.70 -10.21
CA GLU A 138 -5.04 3.05 -10.83
C GLU A 138 -5.99 2.58 -9.73
N ILE A 139 -7.22 3.09 -9.75
CA ILE A 139 -8.26 2.66 -8.82
C ILE A 139 -8.94 1.42 -9.39
N LEU A 140 -8.76 0.29 -8.72
CA LEU A 140 -9.38 -0.98 -9.13
C LEU A 140 -10.81 -1.03 -8.60
N LYS A 141 -11.79 -1.03 -9.51
CA LYS A 141 -13.21 -1.06 -9.17
C LYS A 141 -14.04 -1.79 -10.23
N LEU A 142 -15.21 -2.28 -9.81
CA LEU A 142 -16.25 -2.86 -10.69
C LEU A 142 -16.92 -1.80 -11.59
#